data_AF-A0A0C3KSK3-F1
#
_entry.id   AF-A0A0C3KSK3-F1
#
_cell.length_a   1.000
_cell.length_b   1.000
_cell.length_c   1.000
_cell.angle_alpha   90.00
_cell.angle_beta   90.00
_cell.angle_gamma   90.00
#
_symmetry.space_group_name_H-M   'P 1'
#
loop_
_entity.id
_entity.type
_entity.pdbx_description
1 polymer ?
#
loop_
_entity_poly.entity_id
_entity_poly.type
_entity_poly.pdbx_seq_one_letter_code
_entity_poly.pdbx_strand_id
1 'polypeptide(L)'
;MNPLYQDVSVTDVYNPVGPWKPDSEGMPWQEIGDCFGKNIMVALEYTADLLIQGNHDEATIQRWLEGAKQELRDTSPKTYLMFRFVSATRSEMPWQGVGVPTSAVGVHANE
;
A
#
# COMPACT_ATOMS: atom_id res chain seq x y z
N MET A 1 -19.86 -1.68 8.13
CA MET A 1 -19.63 -0.48 7.30
C MET A 1 -19.37 0.68 8.25
N ASN A 2 -18.27 1.42 8.10
CA ASN A 2 -17.99 2.58 8.97
C ASN A 2 -18.91 3.73 8.53
N PRO A 3 -19.82 4.24 9.38
CA PRO A 3 -20.78 5.28 9.00
C PRO A 3 -20.13 6.64 8.69
N LEU A 4 -18.82 6.78 8.91
CA LEU A 4 -18.05 8.00 8.62
C LEU A 4 -17.58 8.10 7.17
N TYR A 5 -17.70 7.04 6.37
CA TYR A 5 -17.23 7.02 4.99
C TYR A 5 -18.30 6.42 4.08
N GLN A 6 -18.62 7.15 3.03
CA GLN A 6 -19.53 6.78 1.96
C GLN A 6 -18.79 6.69 0.62
N ASP A 7 -19.48 6.27 -0.44
CA ASP A 7 -18.95 6.24 -1.80
C ASP A 7 -17.63 5.46 -1.92
N VAL A 8 -17.53 4.33 -1.21
CA VAL A 8 -16.34 3.48 -1.23
C VAL A 8 -16.16 2.90 -2.63
N SER A 9 -15.04 3.18 -3.25
CA SER A 9 -14.65 2.61 -4.54
C SER A 9 -13.29 1.93 -4.46
N VAL A 10 -13.12 0.89 -5.26
CA VAL A 10 -11.88 0.13 -5.38
C VAL A 10 -11.47 0.14 -6.84
N THR A 11 -10.24 0.57 -7.10
CA THR A 11 -9.66 0.63 -8.43
C THR A 11 -8.35 -0.12 -8.42
N ASP A 12 -8.22 -1.13 -9.28
CA ASP A 12 -6.98 -1.87 -9.48
C ASP A 12 -6.23 -1.30 -10.69
N VAL A 13 -4.96 -0.93 -10.50
CA VAL A 13 -4.07 -0.41 -11.53
C VAL A 13 -2.87 -1.32 -11.66
N TYR A 14 -2.61 -1.82 -12.87
CA TYR A 14 -1.45 -2.67 -13.17
C TYR A 14 -0.32 -1.81 -13.69
N ASN A 15 0.73 -1.66 -12.89
CA ASN A 15 1.90 -0.86 -13.25
C ASN A 15 3.04 -1.76 -13.76
N PRO A 16 3.61 -1.46 -14.93
CA PRO A 16 4.74 -2.20 -15.48
C PRO A 16 5.98 -2.07 -14.59
N VAL A 17 6.71 -3.16 -14.37
CA VAL A 17 8.03 -3.17 -13.73
C VAL A 17 9.03 -3.94 -14.59
N GLY A 18 10.24 -3.38 -14.73
CA GLY A 18 11.34 -3.98 -15.49
C GLY A 18 11.54 -3.35 -16.88
N PRO A 19 12.45 -3.90 -17.71
CA PRO A 19 12.83 -3.33 -19.01
C PRO A 19 11.77 -3.63 -20.08
N TRP A 20 10.73 -2.79 -20.14
CA TRP A 20 9.70 -2.88 -21.17
C TRP A 20 10.24 -2.50 -22.54
N LYS A 21 9.66 -3.09 -23.60
CA LYS A 21 10.06 -2.74 -24.98
C LYS A 21 9.39 -1.40 -25.33
N PRO A 22 9.98 -0.58 -26.21
CA PRO A 22 9.35 0.62 -26.70
C PRO A 22 7.97 0.32 -27.31
N ASP A 23 6.97 1.10 -26.90
CA ASP A 23 5.64 1.27 -27.48
C ASP A 23 4.98 0.05 -28.13
N SER A 24 4.74 -0.99 -27.33
CA SER A 24 3.74 -2.00 -27.69
C SER A 24 2.34 -1.45 -27.39
N GLU A 25 1.43 -1.53 -28.36
CA GLU A 25 -0.02 -1.27 -28.20
C GLU A 25 -0.41 0.20 -27.95
N GLY A 26 0.45 1.16 -28.32
CA GLY A 26 0.12 2.60 -28.26
C GLY A 26 0.13 3.20 -26.86
N MET A 27 0.66 2.49 -25.87
CA MET A 27 0.92 3.00 -24.53
C MET A 27 2.44 3.09 -24.25
N PRO A 28 2.92 4.15 -23.57
CA PRO A 28 4.33 4.38 -23.31
C PRO A 28 4.84 3.52 -22.14
N TRP A 29 4.69 2.19 -22.26
CA TRP A 29 4.98 1.23 -21.18
C TRP A 29 6.43 1.28 -20.69
N GLN A 30 7.36 1.64 -21.58
CA GLN A 30 8.76 1.85 -21.21
C GLN A 30 8.91 3.05 -20.27
N GLU A 31 8.35 4.21 -20.63
CA GLU A 31 8.43 5.42 -19.80
C GLU A 31 7.73 5.24 -18.45
N ILE A 32 6.55 4.59 -18.46
CA ILE A 32 5.80 4.27 -17.25
C ILE A 32 6.62 3.31 -16.38
N GLY A 33 7.17 2.25 -16.96
CA GLY A 33 8.00 1.28 -16.24
C GLY A 33 9.27 1.89 -15.65
N ASP A 34 9.94 2.77 -16.38
CA ASP A 34 11.13 3.49 -15.93
C ASP A 34 10.81 4.46 -14.79
N CYS A 35 9.70 5.19 -14.89
CA CYS A 35 9.20 6.07 -13.83
C CYS A 35 8.86 5.27 -12.57
N PHE A 36 8.14 4.16 -12.75
CA PHE A 36 7.71 3.32 -11.65
C PHE A 36 8.89 2.63 -10.96
N GLY A 37 9.86 2.12 -11.73
CA GLY A 37 11.10 1.54 -11.22
C GLY A 37 11.88 2.52 -10.33
N LYS A 38 12.00 3.79 -10.72
CA LYS A 38 12.63 4.84 -9.89
C LYS A 38 11.89 5.03 -8.57
N ASN A 39 10.56 5.09 -8.61
CA ASN A 39 9.75 5.26 -7.39
C ASN A 39 9.91 4.06 -6.43
N ILE A 40 9.92 2.83 -6.95
CA ILE A 40 10.16 1.64 -6.11
C ILE A 40 11.57 1.69 -5.51
N MET A 41 12.60 2.08 -6.27
CA MET A 41 13.96 2.17 -5.76
C MET A 41 14.08 3.14 -4.58
N VAL A 42 13.39 4.29 -4.65
CA VAL A 42 13.31 5.24 -3.52
C VAL A 42 12.52 4.63 -2.36
N ALA A 43 11.40 3.97 -2.65
CA ALA A 43 10.57 3.33 -1.61
C ALA A 43 11.34 2.25 -0.84
N LEU A 44 12.21 1.48 -1.51
CA LEU A 44 13.05 0.48 -0.89
C LEU A 44 14.00 1.07 0.16
N GLU A 45 14.49 2.29 -0.03
CA GLU A 45 15.41 2.91 0.93
C GLU A 45 14.72 3.18 2.27
N TYR A 46 13.42 3.47 2.28
CA TYR A 46 12.65 3.62 3.52
C TYR A 46 12.46 2.30 4.28
N THR A 47 12.69 1.14 3.65
CA THR A 47 12.61 -0.14 4.35
C THR A 47 13.82 -0.38 5.26
N ALA A 48 14.93 0.32 5.02
CA ALA A 48 16.13 0.21 5.86
C ALA A 48 15.83 0.54 7.32
N ASP A 49 15.14 1.65 7.57
CA ASP A 49 14.77 2.09 8.92
C ASP A 49 13.88 1.07 9.65
N LEU A 50 12.95 0.45 8.93
CA LEU A 50 12.08 -0.60 9.48
C LEU A 50 12.88 -1.87 9.84
N LEU A 51 13.87 -2.23 9.03
CA LEU A 51 14.74 -3.38 9.29
C LEU A 51 15.69 -3.12 10.46
N ILE A 52 16.18 -1.88 10.61
CA ILE A 52 16.96 -1.47 11.79
C ILE A 52 16.11 -1.62 13.06
N GLN A 53 14.85 -1.16 13.04
CA GLN A 53 13.92 -1.36 14.16
C GLN A 53 13.66 -2.84 14.46
N GLY A 54 13.81 -3.72 13.46
CA GLY A 54 13.77 -5.17 13.60
C GLY A 54 15.04 -5.82 14.15
N ASN A 55 16.04 -5.06 14.60
CA ASN A 55 17.35 -5.54 15.06
C ASN A 55 18.16 -6.30 13.98
N HIS A 56 17.98 -5.96 12.70
CA HIS A 56 18.86 -6.45 11.65
C HIS A 56 20.15 -5.61 11.61
N ASP A 57 21.29 -6.26 11.32
CA ASP A 57 22.56 -5.57 11.18
C ASP A 57 22.66 -4.82 9.83
N GLU A 58 23.40 -3.72 9.82
CA GLU A 58 23.53 -2.81 8.67
C GLU A 58 24.10 -3.52 7.42
N ALA A 59 25.06 -4.43 7.59
CA ALA A 59 25.66 -5.14 6.47
C ALA A 59 24.65 -6.09 5.80
N THR A 60 23.83 -6.79 6.58
CA THR A 60 22.74 -7.61 6.07
C THR A 60 21.68 -6.77 5.36
N ILE A 61 21.28 -5.65 5.94
CA ILE A 61 20.31 -4.72 5.34
C ILE A 61 20.82 -4.22 4.00
N GLN A 62 22.05 -3.71 3.95
CA GLN A 62 22.64 -3.18 2.73
C GLN A 62 22.70 -4.25 1.63
N ARG A 63 23.11 -5.48 1.98
CA ARG A 63 23.13 -6.60 1.03
C ARG A 63 21.73 -6.91 0.47
N TRP A 64 20.70 -6.89 1.31
CA TRP A 64 19.32 -7.12 0.86
C TRP A 64 18.81 -5.98 -0.03
N LEU A 65 19.09 -4.73 0.32
CA LEU A 65 18.73 -3.57 -0.48
C LEU A 65 19.41 -3.60 -1.86
N GLU A 66 20.69 -3.94 -1.91
CA GLU A 66 21.43 -4.10 -3.17
C GLU A 66 20.87 -5.25 -4.01
N GLY A 67 20.58 -6.39 -3.38
CA GLY A 67 19.93 -7.52 -4.05
C GLY A 67 18.59 -7.13 -4.67
N ALA A 68 17.71 -6.48 -3.89
CA ALA A 68 16.41 -6.02 -4.38
C ALA A 68 16.54 -4.98 -5.51
N LYS A 69 17.49 -4.04 -5.41
CA LYS A 69 17.78 -3.08 -6.48
C LYS A 69 18.25 -3.77 -7.76
N GLN A 70 19.07 -4.81 -7.63
CA GLN A 70 19.54 -5.58 -8.79
C GLN A 70 18.40 -6.39 -9.42
N GLU A 71 17.57 -7.06 -8.61
CA GLU A 71 16.41 -7.80 -9.10
C GLU A 71 15.42 -6.89 -9.85
N LEU A 72 15.18 -5.67 -9.37
CA LEU A 72 14.32 -4.68 -10.05
C LEU A 72 14.89 -4.22 -11.39
N ARG A 73 16.22 -4.13 -11.52
CA ARG A 73 16.89 -3.77 -12.79
C ARG A 73 16.83 -4.93 -13.79
N ASP A 74 17.03 -6.14 -13.30
CA ASP A 74 17.16 -7.34 -14.14
C ASP A 74 15.82 -8.07 -14.36
N THR A 75 14.72 -7.55 -13.79
CA THR A 75 13.42 -8.24 -13.69
C THR A 75 13.04 -8.92 -14.99
N SER A 76 13.13 -10.25 -14.97
CA SER A 76 12.80 -11.18 -16.06
C SER A 76 12.12 -12.40 -15.43
N PRO A 77 10.85 -12.72 -15.75
CA PRO A 77 10.02 -12.11 -16.78
C PRO A 77 9.51 -10.71 -16.40
N LYS A 78 9.11 -9.93 -17.41
CA LYS A 78 8.41 -8.66 -17.23
C LYS A 78 7.18 -8.88 -16.35
N THR A 79 7.04 -8.07 -15.30
CA THR A 79 5.96 -8.24 -14.32
C THR A 79 5.14 -6.97 -14.20
N TYR A 80 3.87 -7.13 -13.83
CA TYR A 80 3.03 -6.02 -13.42
C TYR A 80 2.89 -6.05 -11.90
N LEU A 81 3.11 -4.90 -11.26
CA LEU A 81 2.69 -4.71 -9.89
C LEU A 81 1.26 -4.15 -9.89
N MET A 82 0.35 -4.86 -9.23
CA MET A 82 -1.03 -4.41 -9.05
C MET A 82 -1.12 -3.50 -7.83
N PHE A 83 -1.55 -2.26 -8.04
CA PHE A 83 -1.89 -1.32 -6.99
C PHE A 83 -3.40 -1.24 -6.86
N ARG A 84 -3.90 -1.64 -5.69
CA ARG A 84 -5.31 -1.49 -5.34
C ARG A 84 -5.51 -0.18 -4.59
N PHE A 85 -6.14 0.77 -5.26
CA PHE A 85 -6.54 2.05 -4.67
C PHE A 85 -7.95 1.90 -4.10
N VAL A 86 -8.07 2.11 -2.79
CA VAL A 86 -9.37 2.21 -2.12
C VAL A 86 -9.61 3.67 -1.81
N SER A 87 -10.70 4.23 -2.31
CA SER A 87 -11.11 5.60 -2.00
C SER A 87 -12.50 5.60 -1.38
N ALA A 88 -12.77 6.61 -0.55
CA ALA A 88 -14.07 6.81 0.07
C ALA A 88 -14.23 8.30 0.40
N THR A 89 -15.46 8.80 0.33
CA THR A 89 -15.80 10.17 0.73
C THR A 89 -16.15 10.17 2.22
N ARG A 90 -15.53 11.06 3.00
CA ARG A 90 -15.92 11.22 4.41
C ARG A 90 -17.34 11.80 4.48
N SER A 91 -18.22 11.16 5.23
CA SER A 91 -19.57 11.66 5.48
C SER A 91 -19.51 12.95 6.31
N GLU A 92 -20.33 13.94 5.95
CA GLU A 92 -20.46 15.21 6.67
C GLU A 92 -21.13 15.05 8.04
N MET A 93 -21.82 13.92 8.25
CA MET A 93 -22.56 13.63 9.47
C MET A 93 -21.60 13.30 10.63
N PRO A 94 -21.73 13.95 11.80
CA PRO A 94 -20.94 13.62 12.97
C PRO A 94 -21.23 12.18 13.44
N TRP A 95 -20.22 11.53 14.01
CA TRP A 95 -20.35 10.18 14.58
C TRP A 95 -21.44 10.17 15.65
N GLN A 96 -22.63 9.68 15.31
CA GLN A 96 -23.62 9.29 16.29
C GLN A 96 -23.19 7.92 16.79
N GLY A 97 -22.43 7.89 17.89
CA GLY A 97 -21.94 6.64 18.46
C GLY A 97 -23.05 5.60 18.55
N VAL A 98 -22.67 4.32 18.40
CA VAL A 98 -23.59 3.22 18.64
C VAL A 98 -24.05 3.38 20.09
N GLY A 99 -25.24 3.93 20.28
CA GLY A 99 -25.83 4.09 21.60
C GLY A 99 -25.94 2.69 22.17
N VAL A 100 -25.07 2.35 23.12
CA VAL A 100 -25.33 1.23 24.00
C VAL A 100 -26.64 1.59 24.68
N PRO A 101 -27.74 0.83 24.51
CA PRO A 101 -28.98 1.13 25.19
C PRO A 101 -28.69 1.04 26.69
N THR A 102 -28.77 2.16 27.40
CA THR A 102 -28.60 2.25 28.86
C THR A 102 -29.74 1.56 29.63
N SER A 103 -30.66 0.86 28.95
CA SER A 103 -31.75 0.10 29.57
C SER A 103 -31.33 -1.28 30.10
N ALA A 104 -30.07 -1.72 29.93
CA ALA A 104 -29.61 -3.04 30.36
C ALA A 104 -28.91 -3.10 31.72
N VAL A 105 -28.88 -2.01 32.50
CA VAL A 105 -28.38 -2.05 33.89
C VAL A 105 -29.55 -1.96 34.86
N GLY A 106 -30.32 -3.04 34.93
CA GLY A 106 -31.19 -3.31 36.08
C GLY A 106 -30.31 -3.59 37.29
N VAL A 107 -30.01 -2.55 38.08
CA VAL A 107 -29.46 -2.73 39.42
C VAL A 107 -30.59 -3.28 40.29
N HIS A 108 -30.65 -4.60 40.46
CA HIS A 108 -31.33 -5.19 41.61
C HIS A 108 -30.53 -4.81 42.86
N ALA A 109 -30.97 -3.74 43.53
CA ALA A 109 -30.58 -3.48 44.90
C ALA A 109 -31.24 -4.54 45.78
N ASN A 110 -30.43 -5.40 46.39
CA ASN A 110 -30.83 -6.17 47.55
C ASN A 110 -30.80 -5.24 48.76
N GLU A 111 -31.97 -4.94 49.33
CA GLU A 111 -32.16 -4.68 50.75
C GLU A 111 -33.39 -5.46 51.24
#